data_AF-A0AAW8ENS5-F1
#
_entry.id   AF-A0AAW8ENS5-F1
#
_cell.length_a   1.000
_cell.length_b   1.000
_cell.length_c   1.000
_cell.angle_alpha   90.00
_cell.angle_beta   90.00
_cell.angle_gamma   90.00
#
_symmetry.space_group_name_H-M   'P 1'
#
loop_
_entity.id
_entity.type
_entity.pdbx_description
1 polymer ?
#
loop_
_entity_poly.entity_id
_entity_poly.type
_entity_poly.pdbx_seq_one_letter_code
_entity_poly.pdbx_strand_id
1 'polypeptide(L)' 'MQVLYPRCAGLDVHKDTIVACVRCVSPPMHQEVRSFGT' A
#
# COMPACT_ATOMS: atom_id res chain seq x y z
N MET A 1 -1.72 -19.46 -5.90
CA MET A 1 -2.76 -18.50 -6.34
C MET A 1 -2.85 -17.40 -5.29
N GLN A 2 -2.32 -16.20 -5.56
CA GLN A 2 -2.53 -15.05 -4.67
C GLN A 2 -3.91 -14.46 -4.94
N VAL A 3 -4.75 -14.41 -3.91
CA VAL A 3 -6.04 -13.71 -3.99
C VAL A 3 -5.74 -12.22 -4.09
N LEU A 4 -6.10 -11.59 -5.22
CA LEU A 4 -6.11 -10.14 -5.33
C LEU A 4 -7.35 -9.61 -4.62
N TYR A 5 -7.17 -9.09 -3.41
CA TYR A 5 -8.24 -8.39 -2.72
C TYR A 5 -8.56 -7.07 -3.46
N PRO A 6 -9.84 -6.69 -3.58
CA PRO A 6 -10.23 -5.47 -4.31
C PRO A 6 -9.54 -4.19 -3.79
N ARG A 7 -9.20 -4.18 -2.50
CA ARG A 7 -8.39 -3.16 -1.84
C ARG A 7 -7.38 -3.85 -0.92
N CYS A 8 -6.12 -3.47 -1.03
CA CYS A 8 -5.05 -3.93 -0.15
C CYS A 8 -4.02 -2.82 0.07
N ALA A 9 -3.15 -3.01 1.06
CA ALA A 9 -2.00 -2.16 1.27
C ALA A 9 -0.77 -3.00 1.68
N GLY A 10 0.40 -2.58 1.22
CA GLY A 10 1.70 -3.08 1.67
C GLY A 10 2.39 -2.05 2.55
N LEU A 11 3.07 -2.53 3.60
CA LEU A 11 3.86 -1.72 4.51
C LEU A 11 5.29 -2.23 4.50
N ASP A 12 6.23 -1.32 4.30
CA ASP A 12 7.66 -1.59 4.41
C ASP A 12 8.23 -0.71 5.53
N VAL A 13 8.65 -1.36 6.61
CA VAL A 13 9.06 -0.71 7.87
C VAL A 13 10.56 -0.77 8.00
N HIS A 14 11.19 0.40 7.98
CA HIS A 14 12.61 0.60 8.27
C HIS A 14 12.75 1.33 9.60
N LYS A 15 13.98 1.42 10.10
CA LYS A 15 14.28 1.99 11.42
C LYS A 15 13.71 3.40 11.63
N ASP A 16 13.86 4.26 10.62
CA ASP A 16 13.51 5.68 10.72
C ASP A 16 12.40 6.10 9.73
N THR A 17 11.84 5.15 8.98
CA THR A 17 10.89 5.42 7.89
C THR A 17 9.96 4.26 7.67
N ILE A 18 8.68 4.56 7.44
CA ILE A 18 7.67 3.61 6.98
C ILE A 18 7.22 4.02 5.58
N VAL A 19 7.23 3.08 4.64
CA VAL A 19 6.67 3.28 3.30
C VAL A 19 5.39 2.45 3.19
N ALA A 20 4.27 3.12 2.89
CA ALA A 20 2.99 2.47 2.65
C ALA A 20 2.62 2.57 1.17
N CYS A 21 2.11 1.48 0.60
CA CYS A 21 1.54 1.43 -0.75
C CYS A 21 0.10 0.94 -0.67
N VAL A 22 -0.87 1.78 -0.99
CA VAL A 22 -2.29 1.40 -1.12
C VAL A 22 -2.55 1.02 -2.58
N ARG A 23 -3.31 -0.06 -2.78
CA ARG A 23 -3.76 -0.51 -4.11
C ARG A 23 -5.23 -0.89 -4.08
N CYS A 24 -6.03 -0.17 -4.86
CA CYS A 24 -7.45 -0.43 -5.12
C CYS A 24 -7.61 -0.78 -6.61
N VAL A 25 -8.07 -1.99 -6.89
CA VAL A 25 -8.28 -2.49 -8.27
C VAL A 25 -9.74 -2.41 -8.72
N SER A 26 -10.68 -2.17 -7.79
CA SER A 26 -12.06 -1.85 -8.13
C SER A 26 -12.24 -0.35 -8.40
N PRO A 27 -13.20 0.06 -9.26
CA PRO A 27 -13.46 1.48 -9.53
C PRO A 27 -13.92 2.25 -8.27
N PRO A 28 -13.37 3.46 -8.02
CA PRO A 28 -12.27 4.09 -8.74
C PRO A 28 -10.94 3.39 -8.43
N MET A 29 -10.20 3.04 -9.48
CA MET A 29 -8.87 2.46 -9.33
C MET A 29 -7.96 3.50 -8.69
N HIS A 30 -7.23 3.11 -7.66
CA HIS A 30 -6.36 4.00 -6.89
C HIS A 30 -5.08 3.28 -6.53
N GLN A 31 -3.94 3.94 -6.73
CA GLN A 31 -2.66 3.47 -6.25
C GLN A 31 -1.86 4.66 -5.74
N GLU A 32 -1.38 4.56 -4.51
CA GLU A 32 -0.66 5.64 -3.85
C GLU A 32 0.46 5.07 -3.00
N VAL A 33 1.64 5.66 -3.13
CA VAL A 33 2.80 5.35 -2.29
C VAL A 33 3.10 6.58 -1.45
N ARG A 34 3.22 6.39 -0.14
CA ARG A 34 3.54 7.45 0.80
C ARG A 34 4.57 7.01 1.82
N SER A 35 5.53 7.89 2.08
CA SER A 35 6.55 7.70 3.10
C SER A 35 6.21 8.52 4.34
N PHE A 36 6.48 7.95 5.51
CA PHE A 36 6.27 8.55 6.82
C PHE A 36 7.55 8.44 7.63
N GLY A 37 7.94 9.50 8.33
CA GLY A 37 8.95 9.40 9.39
C GLY A 37 8.38 8.70 10.61
N THR A 38 9.24 8.07 11.40
CA THR A 38 8.89 7.39 12.67
C THR A 38 9.28 8.22 13.87
#